data_AF-A0A2A3D720-F1
#
_entry.id   AF-A0A2A3D720-F1
#
_cell.length_a   1.000
_cell.length_b   1.000
_cell.length_c   1.000
_cell.angle_alpha   90.00
_cell.angle_beta   90.00
_cell.angle_gamma   90.00
#
_symmetry.space_group_name_H-M   'P 1'
#
loop_
_entity.id
_entity.type
_entity.pdbx_description
1 polymer ?
#
loop_
_entity_poly.entity_id
_entity_poly.type
_entity_poly.pdbx_seq_one_letter_code
_entity_poly.pdbx_strand_id
1 'polypeptide(L)'
;MLKNRNFPAPWFRFRADAAGTSAVEFAMLAPIFMLLLLAMVAYGIYFGASHSVQQIAADAARTAIAGLNQTERQALVTDFISHDVAGYAFVDPNKLTVDAKDSTASDRSPPGFRLTPVP
;
A
#
# COMPACT_ATOMS: atom_id res chain seq x y z
N MET A 1 69.68 34.90 -10.81
CA MET A 1 69.78 33.45 -10.55
C MET A 1 68.39 32.95 -10.13
N LEU A 2 67.56 32.53 -11.09
CA LEU A 2 66.17 32.10 -10.84
C LEU A 2 66.11 30.57 -10.95
N LYS A 3 65.84 29.89 -9.82
CA LYS A 3 65.75 28.43 -9.73
C LYS A 3 64.31 27.99 -10.02
N ASN A 4 64.15 27.33 -11.15
CA ASN A 4 62.91 26.77 -11.69
C ASN A 4 62.27 25.78 -10.70
N ARG A 5 61.06 26.04 -10.21
CA ARG A 5 60.28 25.08 -9.41
C ARG A 5 59.38 24.27 -10.35
N ASN A 6 59.77 23.02 -10.62
CA ASN A 6 58.91 22.08 -11.34
C ASN A 6 57.89 21.48 -10.36
N PHE A 7 56.62 21.82 -10.52
CA PHE A 7 55.51 21.15 -9.83
C PHE A 7 55.04 19.97 -10.71
N PRO A 8 55.14 18.70 -10.26
CA PRO A 8 54.55 17.59 -11.01
C PRO A 8 53.03 17.62 -10.88
N ALA A 9 52.31 17.64 -12.01
CA ALA A 9 50.85 17.58 -12.07
C ALA A 9 50.31 16.23 -11.53
N PRO A 10 49.30 16.21 -10.64
CA PRO A 10 48.84 14.99 -9.97
C PRO A 10 47.75 14.23 -10.77
N TRP A 11 47.78 14.28 -12.09
CA TRP A 11 46.68 13.79 -12.93
C TRP A 11 46.56 12.25 -12.99
N PHE A 12 47.53 11.51 -12.44
CA PHE A 12 47.52 10.04 -12.42
C PHE A 12 46.95 9.41 -11.15
N ARG A 13 46.63 10.17 -10.10
CA ARG A 13 46.14 9.59 -8.83
C ARG A 13 44.68 9.14 -8.85
N PHE A 14 43.88 9.59 -9.82
CA PHE A 14 42.47 9.19 -9.95
C PHE A 14 42.27 7.73 -10.42
N ARG A 15 43.28 7.09 -11.03
CA ARG A 15 43.13 5.75 -11.61
C ARG A 15 43.33 4.58 -10.63
N ALA A 16 43.78 4.86 -9.40
CA ALA A 16 44.10 3.83 -8.39
C ALA A 16 43.30 4.01 -7.09
N ASP A 17 42.29 4.90 -7.09
CA ASP A 17 41.56 5.27 -5.88
C ASP A 17 40.33 4.39 -5.69
N ALA A 18 40.32 3.56 -4.65
CA ALA A 18 39.23 2.63 -4.35
C ALA A 18 37.88 3.34 -4.16
N ALA A 19 37.91 4.59 -3.67
CA ALA A 19 36.72 5.43 -3.53
C ALA A 19 36.03 5.73 -4.88
N GLY A 20 36.80 5.85 -5.97
CA GLY A 20 36.25 6.05 -7.31
C GLY A 20 35.52 4.82 -7.84
N THR A 21 36.05 3.63 -7.58
CA THR A 21 35.42 2.36 -7.95
C THR A 21 34.10 2.15 -7.20
N SER A 22 34.08 2.37 -5.88
CA SER A 22 32.85 2.23 -5.08
C SER A 22 31.76 3.23 -5.46
N ALA A 23 32.12 4.45 -5.90
CA ALA A 23 31.15 5.43 -6.39
C ALA A 23 30.43 4.96 -7.66
N VAL A 24 31.15 4.30 -8.59
CA VAL A 24 30.58 3.75 -9.82
C VAL A 24 29.70 2.54 -9.53
N GLU A 25 30.14 1.63 -8.65
CA GLU A 25 29.34 0.49 -8.20
C GLU A 25 28.02 0.94 -7.54
N PHE A 26 28.09 1.94 -6.67
CA PHE A 26 26.91 2.53 -6.05
C PHE A 26 25.99 3.19 -7.09
N ALA A 27 26.53 3.94 -8.05
CA ALA A 27 25.73 4.59 -9.08
C ALA A 27 24.93 3.60 -9.95
N MET A 28 25.46 2.38 -10.14
CA MET A 28 24.75 1.30 -10.85
C MET A 28 23.69 0.61 -9.97
N LEU A 29 23.97 0.41 -8.67
CA LEU A 29 23.06 -0.30 -7.76
C LEU A 29 21.97 0.59 -7.15
N ALA A 30 22.29 1.85 -6.87
CA ALA A 30 21.38 2.84 -6.28
C ALA A 30 20.02 2.95 -6.99
N PRO A 31 19.92 3.00 -8.35
CA PRO A 31 18.61 3.07 -9.00
C PRO A 31 17.75 1.83 -8.74
N ILE A 32 18.33 0.64 -8.76
CA ILE A 32 17.60 -0.61 -8.46
C ILE A 32 17.20 -0.65 -6.99
N PHE A 33 18.11 -0.27 -6.10
CA PHE A 33 17.84 -0.19 -4.66
C PHE A 33 16.68 0.77 -4.36
N MET A 34 16.68 1.96 -4.98
CA MET A 34 15.59 2.93 -4.85
C MET A 34 14.26 2.37 -5.38
N LEU A 35 14.27 1.66 -6.52
CA LEU A 35 13.07 1.00 -7.03
C LEU A 35 12.53 -0.06 -6.06
N LEU A 36 13.41 -0.86 -5.45
CA LEU A 36 13.02 -1.86 -4.45
C LEU A 36 12.44 -1.22 -3.19
N LEU A 37 13.04 -0.12 -2.71
CA LEU A 37 12.50 0.63 -1.58
C LEU A 37 11.12 1.21 -1.88
N LEU A 38 10.96 1.83 -3.05
CA LEU A 38 9.67 2.38 -3.48
C LEU A 38 8.62 1.29 -3.62
N ALA A 39 8.98 0.13 -4.19
CA ALA A 39 8.11 -1.02 -4.30
C ALA A 39 7.69 -1.57 -2.91
N MET A 40 8.61 -1.65 -1.96
CA MET A 40 8.32 -2.07 -0.58
C MET A 40 7.33 -1.11 0.09
N VAL A 41 7.50 0.21 -0.09
CA VAL A 41 6.57 1.22 0.44
C VAL A 41 5.20 1.10 -0.22
N ALA A 42 5.14 1.06 -1.56
CA ALA A 42 3.89 0.94 -2.30
C ALA A 42 3.13 -0.36 -1.92
N TYR A 43 3.85 -1.47 -1.82
CA TYR A 43 3.29 -2.74 -1.39
C TYR A 43 2.83 -2.69 0.07
N GLY A 44 3.58 -2.05 0.96
CA GLY A 44 3.19 -1.85 2.36
C GLY A 44 1.88 -1.07 2.49
N ILE A 45 1.70 -0.02 1.69
CA ILE A 45 0.43 0.73 1.63
C ILE A 45 -0.71 -0.17 1.14
N TYR A 46 -0.51 -0.89 0.03
CA TYR A 46 -1.52 -1.79 -0.51
C TYR A 46 -1.93 -2.89 0.49
N PHE A 47 -0.93 -3.55 1.11
CA PHE A 47 -1.14 -4.61 2.09
C PHE A 47 -1.82 -4.07 3.36
N GLY A 48 -1.39 -2.91 3.86
CA GLY A 48 -1.99 -2.27 5.03
C GLY A 48 -3.45 -1.88 4.82
N ALA A 49 -3.78 -1.30 3.66
CA ALA A 49 -5.16 -1.00 3.28
C ALA A 49 -5.99 -2.29 3.16
N SER A 50 -5.47 -3.33 2.49
CA SER A 50 -6.16 -4.61 2.33
C SER A 50 -6.48 -5.27 3.67
N HIS A 51 -5.52 -5.23 4.62
CA HIS A 51 -5.74 -5.76 5.96
C HIS A 51 -6.78 -4.95 6.74
N SER A 52 -6.72 -3.61 6.65
CA SER A 52 -7.70 -2.72 7.29
C SER A 52 -9.12 -3.00 6.78
N VAL A 53 -9.30 -3.19 5.48
CA VAL A 53 -10.60 -3.53 4.88
C VAL A 53 -11.11 -4.88 5.38
N GLN A 54 -10.23 -5.88 5.51
CA GLN A 54 -10.62 -7.19 6.07
C GLN A 54 -11.07 -7.07 7.54
N GLN A 55 -10.40 -6.23 8.33
CA GLN A 55 -10.79 -5.95 9.72
C GLN A 55 -12.15 -5.25 9.79
N ILE A 56 -12.36 -4.19 8.99
CA ILE A 56 -13.65 -3.48 8.90
C ILE A 56 -14.77 -4.45 8.51
N ALA A 57 -14.54 -5.32 7.51
CA ALA A 57 -15.53 -6.31 7.09
C ALA A 57 -15.85 -7.32 8.21
N ALA A 58 -14.85 -7.74 8.99
CA ALA A 58 -15.06 -8.64 10.11
C ALA A 58 -15.87 -7.98 11.25
N ASP A 59 -15.57 -6.72 11.59
CA ASP A 59 -16.29 -5.98 12.62
C ASP A 59 -17.71 -5.60 12.18
N ALA A 60 -17.89 -5.23 10.90
CA ALA A 60 -19.21 -5.03 10.30
C ALA A 60 -20.04 -6.32 10.34
N ALA A 61 -19.44 -7.46 9.97
CA ALA A 61 -20.13 -8.76 10.03
C ALA A 61 -20.53 -9.13 11.47
N ARG A 62 -19.63 -8.91 12.44
CA ARG A 62 -19.94 -9.10 13.87
C ARG A 62 -21.10 -8.22 14.32
N THR A 63 -21.11 -6.95 13.91
CA THR A 63 -22.16 -5.98 14.23
C THR A 63 -23.50 -6.38 13.62
N ALA A 64 -23.49 -6.89 12.39
CA ALA A 64 -24.69 -7.36 11.70
C ALA A 64 -25.37 -8.55 12.40
N ILE A 65 -24.65 -9.37 13.18
CA ILE A 65 -25.25 -10.54 13.88
C ILE A 65 -26.33 -10.10 14.89
N ALA A 66 -26.24 -8.89 15.44
CA ALA A 66 -27.20 -8.40 16.42
C ALA A 66 -28.58 -8.03 15.82
N GLY A 67 -28.67 -7.84 14.50
CA GLY A 67 -29.92 -7.45 13.84
C GLY A 67 -30.89 -8.62 13.67
N LEU A 68 -32.14 -8.43 14.11
CA LEU A 68 -33.17 -9.47 14.08
C LEU A 68 -33.70 -9.74 12.67
N ASN A 69 -33.58 -8.76 11.76
CA ASN A 69 -33.98 -8.85 10.36
C ASN A 69 -33.02 -8.07 9.45
N GLN A 70 -33.11 -8.29 8.14
CA GLN A 70 -32.19 -7.73 7.15
C GLN A 70 -32.08 -6.21 7.17
N THR A 71 -33.19 -5.50 7.38
CA THR A 71 -33.22 -4.03 7.46
C THR A 71 -32.44 -3.54 8.67
N GLU A 72 -32.61 -4.21 9.81
CA GLU A 72 -31.93 -3.88 11.06
C GLU A 72 -30.44 -4.19 10.99
N ARG A 73 -30.06 -5.29 10.33
CA ARG A 73 -28.66 -5.63 10.04
C ARG A 73 -27.98 -4.56 9.19
N GLN A 74 -28.65 -4.07 8.14
CA GLN A 74 -28.10 -2.99 7.30
C GLN A 74 -27.96 -1.69 8.09
N ALA A 75 -28.97 -1.32 8.89
CA ALA A 75 -28.89 -0.11 9.71
C ALA A 75 -27.70 -0.14 10.69
N LEU A 76 -27.46 -1.28 11.34
CA LEU A 76 -26.33 -1.46 12.26
C LEU A 76 -24.96 -1.37 11.57
N VAL A 77 -24.82 -1.97 10.38
CA VAL A 77 -23.56 -1.90 9.60
C VAL A 77 -23.33 -0.49 9.05
N THR A 78 -24.37 0.17 8.55
CA THR A 78 -24.26 1.54 8.04
C THR A 78 -23.85 2.49 9.17
N ASP A 79 -24.45 2.38 10.36
CA ASP A 79 -24.09 3.19 11.52
C ASP A 79 -22.62 3.00 11.93
N PHE A 80 -22.16 1.74 12.01
CA PHE A 80 -20.76 1.39 12.29
C PHE A 80 -19.79 2.03 11.29
N ILE A 81 -20.09 1.95 9.99
CA ILE A 81 -19.22 2.50 8.95
C ILE A 81 -19.16 4.03 9.00
N SER A 82 -20.29 4.69 9.30
CA SER A 82 -20.33 6.14 9.43
C SER A 82 -19.62 6.68 10.68
N HIS A 83 -19.51 5.91 11.76
CA HIS A 83 -18.84 6.34 13.00
C HIS A 83 -17.35 5.95 13.07
N ASP A 84 -16.98 4.74 12.64
CA ASP A 84 -15.66 4.17 13.00
C ASP A 84 -14.64 4.13 11.85
N VAL A 85 -15.06 4.21 10.58
CA VAL A 85 -14.14 4.03 9.43
C VAL A 85 -13.22 5.25 9.22
N ALA A 86 -13.53 6.40 9.81
CA ALA A 86 -12.69 7.60 9.78
C ALA A 86 -11.30 7.42 10.44
N GLY A 87 -11.10 6.36 11.24
CA GLY A 87 -9.82 6.07 11.91
C GLY A 87 -8.77 5.35 11.04
N TYR A 88 -9.13 4.86 9.84
CA TYR A 88 -8.20 4.08 9.00
C TYR A 88 -7.47 4.98 7.99
N ALA A 89 -6.20 5.27 8.28
CA ALA A 89 -5.35 6.23 7.55
C ALA A 89 -5.14 5.97 6.03
N PHE A 90 -5.60 4.84 5.50
CA PHE A 90 -5.44 4.44 4.10
C PHE A 90 -6.73 3.98 3.41
N VAL A 91 -7.87 4.20 4.04
CA VAL A 91 -9.18 3.79 3.52
C VAL A 91 -10.01 5.05 3.27
N ASP A 92 -10.32 5.34 2.01
CA ASP A 92 -11.25 6.41 1.65
C ASP A 92 -12.69 5.89 1.80
N PRO A 93 -13.50 6.41 2.74
CA PRO A 93 -14.87 5.98 2.92
C PRO A 93 -15.73 6.15 1.66
N ASN A 94 -15.39 7.12 0.79
CA ASN A 94 -16.11 7.37 -0.46
C ASN A 94 -15.81 6.34 -1.55
N LYS A 95 -14.80 5.49 -1.35
CA LYS A 95 -14.46 4.38 -2.25
C LYS A 95 -14.93 3.02 -1.73
N LEU A 96 -15.66 3.00 -0.60
CA LEU A 96 -16.23 1.78 -0.03
C LEU A 96 -17.69 1.64 -0.47
N THR A 97 -17.99 0.60 -1.24
CA THR A 97 -19.36 0.14 -1.49
C THR A 97 -19.66 -0.99 -0.53
N VAL A 98 -20.69 -0.83 0.30
CA VAL A 98 -21.07 -1.79 1.33
C VAL A 98 -22.35 -2.48 0.90
N ASP A 99 -22.29 -3.79 0.68
CA ASP A 99 -23.43 -4.64 0.33
C ASP A 99 -23.52 -5.77 1.34
N ALA A 100 -24.30 -5.55 2.41
CA ALA A 100 -24.60 -6.60 3.39
C ALA A 100 -25.77 -7.45 2.86
N LYS A 101 -25.46 -8.54 2.16
CA LYS A 101 -26.47 -9.51 1.68
C LYS A 101 -26.63 -10.68 2.65
N ASP A 102 -27.88 -11.03 2.92
CA ASP A 102 -28.22 -12.33 3.50
C ASP A 102 -27.91 -13.43 2.48
N SER A 103 -27.27 -14.51 2.92
CA SER A 103 -27.26 -15.74 2.13
C SER A 103 -28.60 -16.40 2.37
N THR A 104 -29.61 -16.06 1.57
CA THR A 104 -30.84 -16.86 1.54
C THR A 104 -30.43 -18.30 1.23
N ALA A 105 -30.49 -19.17 2.24
CA ALA A 105 -30.19 -20.60 2.18
C ALA A 105 -31.18 -21.38 1.29
N SER A 106 -31.76 -20.74 0.28
CA SER A 106 -32.80 -21.24 -0.60
C SER A 106 -32.58 -20.90 -2.08
N ASP A 107 -31.40 -20.39 -2.47
CA ASP A 107 -30.95 -20.42 -3.88
C ASP A 107 -29.76 -21.37 -3.99
N ARG A 108 -29.96 -22.49 -4.70
CA ARG A 108 -28.87 -23.39 -5.11
C ARG A 108 -28.15 -22.79 -6.31
N SER A 109 -27.55 -21.62 -6.10
CA SER A 109 -26.60 -20.97 -6.99
C SER A 109 -25.35 -20.65 -6.18
N PRO A 110 -24.14 -20.94 -6.69
CA PRO A 110 -22.91 -20.68 -5.96
C PRO A 110 -22.80 -19.18 -5.63
N PRO A 111 -22.37 -18.80 -4.41
CA PRO A 111 -22.26 -17.41 -3.99
C PRO A 111 -21.30 -16.68 -4.94
N GLY A 112 -21.85 -15.81 -5.78
CA GLY A 112 -21.10 -15.08 -6.79
C GLY A 112 -21.24 -13.57 -6.57
N PHE A 113 -20.14 -12.93 -6.19
CA PHE A 113 -20.03 -11.47 -6.15
C PHE A 113 -19.79 -10.96 -7.57
N ARG A 114 -20.70 -10.15 -8.12
CA ARG A 114 -20.55 -9.51 -9.44
C ARG A 114 -20.58 -7.99 -9.30
N LEU A 115 -19.51 -7.35 -9.72
CA LEU A 115 -19.45 -5.92 -9.97
C LEU A 115 -19.45 -5.71 -11.49
N THR A 116 -20.43 -4.97 -11.99
CA THR A 116 -20.41 -4.45 -13.37
C THR A 116 -20.14 -2.95 -13.34
N PRO A 117 -19.29 -2.43 -14.24
CA PRO A 117 -19.07 -0.99 -14.35
C PRO A 117 -20.34 -0.24 -14.79
N VAL A 118 -20.53 0.96 -14.25
CA VAL A 118 -21.52 1.95 -14.76
C VAL A 118 -20.81 2.81 -15.82
N PRO A 119 -21.48 3.19 -16.91
CA PRO A 119 -20.91 4.03 -17.98
C PRO A 119 -20.39 5.39 -17.51
#